data_AF-K1TYZ4-F1
#
_entry.id   AF-K1TYZ4-F1
#
_cell.length_a   1.000
_cell.length_b   1.000
_cell.length_c   1.000
_cell.angle_alpha   90.00
_cell.angle_beta   90.00
_cell.angle_gamma   90.00
#
_symmetry.space_group_name_H-M   'P 1'
#
loop_
_entity.id
_entity.type
_entity.pdbx_description
1 polymer ?
#
loop_
_entity_poly.entity_id
_entity_poly.type
_entity_poly.pdbx_seq_one_letter_code
_entity_poly.pdbx_strand_id
1 'polypeptide(L)' 'LPVCVGYEIDGKVTKDFPTTASLKKAKPVYEVLPGWKTDIRGITEYDKLPENCRK' A
#
# COMPACT_ATOMS: atom_id res chain seq x y z
N LEU A 1 -7.18 -5.35 1.50
CA LEU A 1 -6.13 -4.71 2.31
C LEU A 1 -5.94 -3.32 1.75
N PRO A 2 -6.34 -2.25 2.46
CA PRO A 2 -6.12 -0.90 2.00
C PRO A 2 -4.62 -0.57 2.12
N VAL A 3 -3.96 -0.41 0.98
CA VAL A 3 -2.54 -0.03 0.89
C VAL A 3 -2.45 1.41 0.43
N CYS A 4 -1.75 2.25 1.19
CA CYS A 4 -1.54 3.64 0.82
C CYS A 4 -0.52 3.69 -0.34
N VAL A 5 -1.00 3.92 -1.56
CA VAL A 5 -0.17 3.93 -2.78
C VAL A 5 0.32 5.33 -3.17
N GLY A 6 -0.18 6.37 -2.49
CA GLY A 6 0.25 7.74 -2.69
C GLY A 6 -0.59 8.74 -1.92
N TYR A 7 -0.35 10.01 -2.22
CA TYR A 7 -1.02 11.15 -1.60
C TYR A 7 -1.55 12.07 -2.68
N GLU A 8 -2.84 12.39 -2.62
CA GLU A 8 -3.46 13.41 -3.47
C GLU A 8 -3.37 14.77 -2.77
N ILE A 9 -2.72 15.74 -3.42
CA ILE A 9 -2.53 17.10 -2.91
C ILE A 9 -2.94 18.07 -4.02
N ASP A 10 -3.92 18.92 -3.73
CA ASP A 10 -4.42 19.96 -4.66
C ASP A 10 -4.74 19.40 -6.07
N GLY A 11 -5.34 18.19 -6.13
CA GLY A 11 -5.74 17.52 -7.37
C GLY A 11 -4.63 16.77 -8.11
N LYS A 12 -3.40 16.75 -7.57
CA LYS A 12 -2.27 16.00 -8.13
C LYS A 12 -1.89 14.83 -7.22
N VAL A 13 -1.84 13.63 -7.78
CA VAL A 13 -1.40 12.43 -7.06
C VAL A 13 0.12 12.35 -7.10
N THR A 14 0.75 12.38 -5.92
CA THR A 14 2.19 12.17 -5.75
C THR A 14 2.45 10.84 -5.04
N LYS A 15 3.45 10.10 -5.49
CA LYS A 15 3.96 8.91 -4.80
C LYS A 15 5.06 9.25 -3.80
N ASP A 16 5.72 10.38 -3.99
CA ASP A 16 6.72 10.89 -3.07
C ASP A 16 6.07 11.47 -1.82
N PHE A 17 6.69 11.20 -0.67
CA PHE A 17 6.23 11.73 0.60
C PHE A 17 6.29 13.26 0.57
N PRO A 18 5.15 13.94 0.72
CA PRO A 18 5.11 15.38 0.55
C PRO A 18 5.79 16.09 1.73
N THR A 19 6.27 17.31 1.47
CA THR A 19 6.83 18.17 2.52
C THR A 19 5.77 18.53 3.57
N THR A 20 6.20 18.84 4.79
CA THR A 20 5.33 19.00 5.99
C THR A 20 4.19 20.00 5.80
N ALA A 21 4.39 21.04 4.96
CA ALA A 21 3.36 22.02 4.65
C ALA A 21 2.23 21.45 3.79
N SER A 22 2.56 20.59 2.83
CA SER A 22 1.60 19.94 1.92
C SER A 22 0.95 18.70 2.54
N LEU A 23 1.56 18.12 3.59
CA LEU A 23 1.04 16.96 4.32
C LEU A 23 -0.35 17.23 4.95
N LYS A 24 -0.64 18.47 5.38
CA LYS A 24 -1.95 18.83 5.94
C LYS A 24 -3.11 18.73 4.95
N LYS A 25 -2.81 18.85 3.65
CA LYS A 25 -3.80 18.75 2.55
C LYS A 25 -3.74 17.40 1.84
N ALA A 26 -2.71 16.60 2.11
CA ALA A 26 -2.50 15.30 1.51
C ALA A 26 -3.59 14.32 1.92
N LYS A 27 -4.40 13.88 0.95
CA LYS A 27 -5.33 12.78 1.13
C LYS A 27 -4.62 11.47 0.77
N PRO A 28 -4.49 10.53 1.72
CA PRO A 28 -3.91 9.23 1.39
C PRO A 28 -4.81 8.50 0.39
N VAL A 29 -4.23 8.09 -0.73
CA VAL A 29 -4.89 7.30 -1.75
C VAL A 29 -4.66 5.83 -1.40
N TYR A 30 -5.75 5.14 -1.07
CA TYR A 30 -5.71 3.72 -0.74
C TYR A 30 -6.10 2.89 -1.96
N GLU A 31 -5.26 1.92 -2.29
CA GLU A 31 -5.60 0.84 -3.21
C GLU A 31 -6.02 -0.39 -2.40
N VAL A 32 -7.13 -1.03 -2.78
CA VAL A 32 -7.61 -2.21 -2.08
C VAL A 32 -7.07 -3.46 -2.75
N LEU A 33 -6.01 -4.03 -2.18
CA LEU A 33 -5.47 -5.31 -2.63
C LEU A 33 -6.28 -6.48 -2.06
N PRO A 34 -6.48 -7.57 -2.82
CA PRO A 34 -7.09 -8.78 -2.30
C PRO A 34 -6.19 -9.37 -1.21
N GLY A 35 -6.71 -9.54 -0.01
CA GLY A 35 -5.96 -10.22 1.06
C GLY A 35 -5.70 -11.70 0.70
N TRP A 36 -4.69 -12.28 1.32
CA TRP A 36 -4.33 -13.69 1.11
C TRP A 36 -5.16 -14.67 1.95
N LYS A 37 -5.81 -14.22 3.04
CA LYS A 37 -6.71 -15.02 3.91
C LYS A 37 -6.17 -16.38 4.40
N THR A 38 -4.87 -16.64 4.25
CA THR A 38 -4.20 -17.89 4.63
C THR A 38 -3.07 -17.59 5.61
N ASP A 39 -2.80 -18.51 6.53
CA ASP A 39 -1.67 -18.39 7.45
C ASP A 39 -0.34 -18.59 6.70
N ILE A 40 0.60 -17.67 6.90
CA ILE A 40 1.93 -17.68 6.28
C ILE A 40 3.06 -17.81 7.31
N ARG A 41 2.73 -18.02 8.60
CA ARG A 41 3.73 -18.16 9.67
C ARG A 41 4.67 -19.34 9.38
N GLY A 42 5.97 -19.10 9.49
CA GLY A 42 7.00 -20.12 9.29
C GLY A 42 7.38 -20.38 7.84
N ILE A 43 6.76 -19.71 6.86
CA ILE A 43 7.22 -19.76 5.47
C ILE A 43 8.49 -18.92 5.33
N THR A 44 9.58 -19.56 4.91
CA THR A 44 10.88 -18.91 4.65
C THR A 44 11.24 -18.84 3.16
N GLU A 45 10.46 -19.53 2.31
CA GLU A 45 10.66 -19.58 0.86
C GLU A 45 9.61 -18.72 0.15
N TYR A 46 10.07 -17.82 -0.72
CA TYR A 46 9.20 -16.87 -1.42
C TYR A 46 8.11 -17.55 -2.26
N ASP A 47 8.44 -18.66 -2.92
CA ASP A 47 7.52 -19.40 -3.80
C ASP A 47 6.38 -20.10 -3.05
N LYS A 48 6.53 -20.32 -1.74
CA LYS A 48 5.52 -20.93 -0.88
C LYS A 48 4.47 -19.94 -0.38
N LEU A 49 4.69 -18.64 -0.60
CA LEU A 49 3.72 -17.61 -0.23
C LEU A 49 2.49 -17.65 -1.18
N PRO A 50 1.27 -17.39 -0.66
CA PRO A 50 0.08 -17.23 -1.48
C PRO A 50 0.30 -16.21 -2.60
N GLU A 51 -0.32 -16.40 -3.77
CA GLU A 51 -0.19 -15.47 -4.90
C GLU A 51 -0.56 -14.03 -4.52
N ASN A 52 -1.57 -13.85 -3.67
CA ASN A 52 -1.98 -12.53 -3.18
C ASN A 52 -0.97 -11.88 -2.19
N CYS A 53 0.00 -12.63 -1.65
CA CYS A 53 1.14 -12.08 -0.90
C CYS A 53 2.30 -11.68 -1.80
N ARG A 54 2.38 -12.27 -3.01
CA ARG A 54 3.49 -12.05 -3.96
C ARG A 54 3.20 -10.92 -4.94
N LYS A 55 1.97 -10.41 -4.96
CA LYS A 55 1.53 -9.23 -5.74
C LYS A 55 1.68 -7.97 -4.91
#